data_AF-A0A7S1GBS5-F1
#
_entry.id   AF-A0A7S1GBS5-F1
#
_cell.length_a   1.000
_cell.length_b   1.000
_cell.length_c   1.000
_cell.angle_alpha   90.00
_cell.angle_beta   90.00
_cell.angle_gamma   90.00
#
_symmetry.space_group_name_H-M   'P 1'
#
loop_
_entity.id
_entity.type
_entity.pdbx_description
1 polymer ?
#
loop_
_entity_poly.entity_id
_entity_poly.type
_entity_poly.pdbx_seq_one_letter_code
_entity_poly.pdbx_strand_id
1 'polypeptide(L)'
;MADPRALNLPGVKDPPNRDIDDFLSKVTDVEAQLKGLRDGTLKPEDVVVPDEDDDTRRRRKMTPEQIAAEEAKKAEERAIAVRLAAERRERDLRKEREAWWEKARFHFGEGGVVREHAEGADAGGKRPDAKELYQRGLDYDKWSSWKPEDPATKEEEAKKEAEARANSDVVWLDDATFDAAAEKGKLFVKFYAPWGGHCKALA
;
A
#
# COMPACT_ATOMS: atom_id res chain seq x y z
N MET A 1 -31.12 -54.95 14.70
CA MET A 1 -30.45 -53.64 14.52
C MET A 1 -29.92 -53.26 15.88
N ALA A 2 -28.59 -53.25 16.06
CA ALA A 2 -27.97 -53.01 17.35
C ALA A 2 -27.90 -51.51 17.63
N ASP A 3 -28.27 -51.11 18.85
CA ASP A 3 -28.23 -49.74 19.34
C ASP A 3 -26.78 -49.20 19.35
N PRO A 4 -26.48 -48.06 18.69
CA PRO A 4 -25.14 -47.48 18.65
C PRO A 4 -24.68 -46.90 20.01
N ARG A 5 -25.52 -46.97 21.05
CA ARG A 5 -25.25 -46.49 22.42
C ARG A 5 -25.03 -47.61 23.45
N ALA A 6 -25.04 -48.87 23.03
CA ALA A 6 -25.00 -50.02 23.95
C ALA A 6 -23.59 -50.42 24.43
N LEU A 7 -22.53 -49.68 24.08
CA LEU A 7 -21.15 -49.92 24.53
C LEU A 7 -20.73 -48.87 25.56
N ASN A 8 -21.47 -48.74 26.67
CA ASN A 8 -21.04 -47.93 27.80
C ASN A 8 -20.13 -48.78 28.70
N LEU A 9 -18.82 -48.75 28.41
CA LEU A 9 -17.78 -49.37 29.23
C LEU A 9 -17.53 -48.51 30.48
N PRO A 10 -17.59 -49.07 31.70
CA PRO A 10 -17.35 -48.29 32.92
C PRO A 10 -15.89 -47.80 32.96
N GLY A 11 -15.69 -46.48 32.84
CA GLY A 11 -14.41 -45.83 33.09
C GLY A 11 -13.78 -45.05 31.93
N VAL A 12 -14.39 -45.03 30.74
CA VAL A 12 -13.95 -44.15 29.65
C VAL A 12 -14.62 -42.79 29.86
N LYS A 13 -13.89 -41.82 30.41
CA LYS A 13 -14.31 -40.41 30.30
C LYS A 13 -14.06 -40.00 28.85
N ASP A 14 -15.13 -39.72 28.12
CA ASP A 14 -15.04 -39.12 26.80
C ASP A 14 -14.11 -37.89 26.86
N PRO A 15 -13.23 -37.67 25.85
CA PRO A 15 -12.39 -36.48 25.82
C PRO A 15 -13.29 -35.24 25.93
N PRO A 16 -12.95 -34.25 26.77
CA PRO A 16 -13.80 -33.09 27.00
C PRO A 16 -13.98 -32.36 25.69
N ASN A 17 -15.18 -32.47 25.13
CA ASN A 17 -15.49 -31.82 23.87
C ASN A 17 -15.86 -30.37 24.20
N ARG A 18 -14.83 -29.54 24.37
CA ARG A 18 -14.92 -28.13 24.75
C ARG A 18 -15.98 -27.37 23.95
N ASP A 19 -16.14 -27.70 22.67
CA ASP A 19 -17.11 -27.07 21.78
C ASP A 19 -18.54 -27.49 22.10
N ILE A 20 -18.76 -28.72 22.58
CA ILE A 20 -20.06 -29.19 23.06
C ILE A 20 -20.40 -28.51 24.39
N ASP A 21 -19.44 -28.41 25.31
CA ASP A 21 -19.65 -27.75 26.60
C ASP A 21 -19.93 -26.25 26.44
N ASP A 22 -19.23 -25.58 25.52
CA ASP A 22 -19.47 -24.18 25.15
C ASP A 22 -20.81 -23.98 24.44
N PHE A 23 -21.21 -24.91 23.58
CA PHE A 23 -22.54 -24.88 22.97
C PHE A 23 -23.64 -25.05 24.02
N LEU A 24 -23.50 -26.02 24.93
CA LEU A 24 -24.48 -26.27 25.99
C LEU A 24 -24.58 -25.09 26.97
N SER A 25 -23.47 -24.44 27.32
CA SER A 25 -23.50 -23.24 28.17
C SER A 25 -24.24 -22.08 27.50
N LYS A 26 -23.96 -21.81 26.22
CA LYS A 26 -24.67 -20.79 25.42
C LYS A 26 -26.16 -21.07 25.32
N VAL A 27 -26.55 -22.34 25.14
CA VAL A 27 -27.97 -22.74 25.12
C VAL A 27 -28.63 -22.46 26.48
N THR A 28 -27.96 -22.77 27.60
CA THR A 28 -28.51 -22.49 28.93
C THR A 28 -28.64 -21.00 29.22
N ASP A 29 -27.71 -20.18 28.75
CA ASP A 29 -27.77 -18.72 28.90
C ASP A 29 -28.95 -18.12 28.11
N VAL A 30 -29.16 -18.58 26.88
CA VAL A 30 -30.30 -18.16 26.06
C VAL A 30 -31.63 -18.57 26.72
N GLU A 31 -31.71 -19.77 27.30
CA GLU A 31 -32.91 -20.23 28.00
C GLU A 31 -33.22 -19.37 29.24
N ALA A 32 -32.19 -19.02 30.02
CA ALA A 32 -32.33 -18.15 31.19
C ALA A 32 -32.84 -16.74 30.79
N GLN A 33 -32.34 -16.20 29.69
CA GLN A 33 -32.78 -14.91 29.16
C GLN A 33 -34.22 -14.96 28.65
N LEU A 34 -34.61 -16.01 27.91
CA LEU A 34 -35.98 -16.22 27.44
C LEU A 34 -36.95 -16.31 28.62
N LYS A 35 -36.56 -16.98 29.70
CA LYS A 35 -37.36 -17.06 30.92
C LYS A 35 -37.54 -15.68 31.56
N GLY A 36 -36.47 -14.89 31.70
CA GLY A 36 -36.58 -13.54 32.25
C GLY A 36 -37.39 -12.57 31.35
N LEU A 37 -37.37 -12.77 30.04
CA LEU A 37 -38.19 -12.00 29.09
C LEU A 37 -39.68 -12.36 29.25
N ARG A 38 -39.98 -13.65 29.48
CA ARG A 38 -41.34 -14.16 29.73
C ARG A 38 -41.90 -13.71 31.08
N ASP A 39 -41.05 -13.66 32.10
CA ASP A 39 -41.42 -13.24 33.46
C ASP A 39 -41.41 -11.70 33.63
N GLY A 40 -41.02 -10.96 32.58
CA GLY A 40 -40.96 -9.49 32.57
C GLY A 40 -39.83 -8.88 33.42
N THR A 41 -38.94 -9.72 33.96
CA THR A 41 -37.77 -9.30 34.75
C THR A 41 -36.61 -8.82 33.87
N LEU A 42 -36.56 -9.24 32.61
CA LEU A 42 -35.61 -8.76 31.61
C LEU A 42 -36.31 -7.93 30.54
N LYS A 43 -35.71 -6.79 30.18
CA LYS A 43 -36.13 -5.98 29.05
C LYS A 43 -35.49 -6.47 27.75
N PRO A 44 -36.16 -6.34 26.59
CA PRO A 44 -35.60 -6.73 25.30
C PRO A 44 -34.26 -6.06 24.97
N GLU A 45 -34.04 -4.86 25.50
CA GLU A 45 -32.85 -4.03 25.28
C GLU A 45 -31.60 -4.53 26.03
N ASP A 46 -31.79 -5.35 27.07
CA ASP A 46 -30.72 -5.81 27.95
C ASP A 46 -30.29 -7.26 27.69
N VAL A 47 -30.85 -7.88 26.64
CA VAL A 47 -30.48 -9.22 26.18
C VAL A 47 -28.98 -9.25 25.81
N VAL A 48 -28.26 -10.27 26.29
CA VAL A 48 -26.86 -10.53 25.91
C VAL A 48 -26.91 -11.52 24.77
N VAL A 49 -26.37 -11.16 23.60
CA VAL A 49 -26.17 -12.14 22.53
C VAL A 49 -24.85 -12.87 22.80
N PRO A 50 -24.83 -14.21 22.84
CA PRO A 50 -23.58 -14.95 22.96
C PRO A 50 -22.60 -14.59 21.84
N ASP A 51 -21.31 -14.51 22.16
CA ASP A 51 -20.21 -14.14 21.25
C ASP A 51 -20.27 -12.71 20.69
N GLU A 52 -21.14 -11.84 21.19
CA GLU A 52 -21.18 -10.43 20.79
C GLU A 52 -20.11 -9.59 21.52
N ASP A 53 -19.33 -8.81 20.77
CA ASP A 53 -18.37 -7.85 21.32
C ASP A 53 -19.05 -6.72 22.11
N ASP A 54 -18.48 -6.33 23.24
CA ASP A 54 -18.99 -5.25 24.11
C ASP A 54 -19.17 -3.92 23.35
N ASP A 55 -18.32 -3.65 22.36
CA ASP A 55 -18.44 -2.47 21.50
C ASP A 55 -19.69 -2.52 20.61
N THR A 56 -19.99 -3.68 20.03
CA THR A 56 -21.20 -3.88 19.22
C THR A 56 -22.46 -3.79 20.07
N ARG A 57 -22.42 -4.35 21.27
CA ARG A 57 -23.48 -4.24 22.27
C ARG A 57 -23.72 -2.79 22.70
N ARG A 58 -22.66 -2.04 22.99
CA ARG A 58 -22.73 -0.61 23.34
C ARG A 58 -23.34 0.20 22.20
N ARG A 59 -22.91 -0.07 20.95
CA ARG A 59 -23.43 0.62 19.76
C ARG A 59 -24.90 0.35 19.51
N ARG A 60 -25.42 -0.86 19.77
CA ARG A 60 -26.85 -1.16 19.63
C ARG A 60 -27.75 -0.34 20.55
N LYS A 61 -27.23 0.12 21.71
CA LYS A 61 -27.97 0.95 22.67
C LYS A 61 -27.87 2.46 22.39
N MET A 62 -27.03 2.88 21.45
CA MET A 62 -26.84 4.30 21.12
C MET A 62 -27.86 4.78 20.09
N THR A 63 -28.19 6.06 20.14
CA THR A 63 -29.00 6.69 19.08
C THR A 63 -28.15 6.87 17.80
N PRO A 64 -28.78 6.93 16.61
CA PRO A 64 -28.04 7.19 15.37
C PRO A 64 -27.23 8.49 15.42
N GLU A 65 -27.72 9.52 16.12
CA GLU A 65 -26.99 10.78 16.31
C GLU A 65 -25.74 10.61 17.18
N GLN A 66 -25.80 9.78 18.23
CA GLN A 66 -24.66 9.49 19.09
C GLN A 66 -23.58 8.69 18.35
N ILE A 67 -23.99 7.73 17.52
CA ILE A 67 -23.07 6.94 16.68
C ILE A 67 -22.38 7.87 15.67
N ALA A 68 -23.15 8.71 14.97
CA ALA A 68 -22.62 9.67 14.03
C ALA A 68 -21.66 10.68 14.71
N ALA A 69 -21.97 11.13 15.92
CA ALA A 69 -21.09 12.03 16.68
C ALA A 69 -19.77 11.37 17.10
N GLU A 70 -19.79 10.09 17.51
CA GLU A 70 -18.56 9.34 17.85
C GLU A 70 -17.70 9.11 16.59
N GLU A 71 -18.33 8.77 15.47
CA GLU A 71 -17.64 8.58 14.19
C GLU A 71 -17.08 9.88 13.64
N ALA A 72 -17.79 11.00 13.79
CA ALA A 72 -17.29 12.32 13.41
C ALA A 72 -16.04 12.70 14.22
N LYS A 73 -16.05 12.48 15.55
CA LYS A 73 -14.87 12.72 16.41
C LYS A 73 -13.69 11.83 16.01
N LYS A 74 -13.94 10.54 15.78
CA LYS A 74 -12.91 9.60 15.34
C LYS A 74 -12.36 9.96 13.96
N ALA A 75 -13.20 10.46 13.06
CA ALA A 75 -12.79 10.94 11.74
C ALA A 75 -11.93 12.20 11.84
N GLU A 76 -12.27 13.14 12.72
CA GLU A 76 -11.47 14.34 12.99
C GLU A 76 -10.09 13.99 13.56
N GLU A 77 -10.03 13.11 14.57
CA GLU A 77 -8.77 12.63 15.14
C GLU A 77 -7.90 11.93 14.10
N ARG A 78 -8.49 11.09 13.25
CA ARG A 78 -7.79 10.45 12.12
C ARG A 78 -7.29 11.47 11.11
N ALA A 79 -8.07 12.51 10.80
CA ALA A 79 -7.66 13.57 9.88
C ALA A 79 -6.49 14.39 10.45
N ILE A 80 -6.51 14.69 11.75
CA ILE A 80 -5.39 15.35 12.44
C ILE A 80 -4.15 14.46 12.41
N ALA A 81 -4.28 13.17 12.72
CA ALA A 81 -3.18 12.22 12.70
C ALA A 81 -2.54 12.10 11.30
N VAL A 82 -3.35 12.04 10.24
CA VAL A 82 -2.87 12.01 8.85
C VAL A 82 -2.11 13.29 8.50
N ARG A 83 -2.62 14.46 8.90
CA ARG A 83 -1.93 15.74 8.66
C ARG A 83 -0.58 15.82 9.39
N LEU A 84 -0.53 15.42 10.65
CA LEU A 84 0.72 15.40 11.43
C LEU A 84 1.73 14.39 10.86
N ALA A 85 1.26 13.23 10.38
CA ALA A 85 2.11 12.25 9.72
C ALA A 85 2.68 12.77 8.40
N ALA A 86 1.89 13.50 7.62
CA ALA A 86 2.34 14.14 6.38
C ALA A 86 3.40 15.22 6.66
N GLU A 87 3.18 16.08 7.67
CA GLU A 87 4.14 17.11 8.07
C GLU A 87 5.46 16.48 8.57
N ARG A 88 5.37 15.39 9.34
CA ARG A 88 6.56 14.64 9.78
C ARG A 88 7.34 14.10 8.60
N ARG A 89 6.65 13.48 7.63
CA ARG A 89 7.27 12.96 6.41
C ARG A 89 7.97 14.06 5.61
N GLU A 90 7.35 15.23 5.47
CA GLU A 90 7.96 16.37 4.77
C GLU A 90 9.21 16.88 5.50
N ARG A 91 9.16 16.96 6.82
CA ARG A 91 10.31 17.33 7.65
C ARG A 91 11.47 16.35 7.49
N ASP A 92 11.18 15.06 7.44
CA ASP A 92 12.18 14.01 7.27
C ASP A 92 12.80 14.08 5.85
N LEU A 93 11.98 14.24 4.81
CA LEU A 93 12.45 14.47 3.44
C LEU A 93 13.31 15.74 3.31
N ARG A 94 12.96 16.82 4.02
CA ARG A 94 13.77 18.05 4.03
C ARG A 94 15.14 17.80 4.65
N LYS A 95 15.20 17.09 5.78
CA LYS A 95 16.45 16.72 6.44
C LYS A 95 17.30 15.81 5.56
N GLU A 96 16.68 14.83 4.90
CA GLU A 96 17.39 13.96 3.95
C GLU A 96 17.96 14.75 2.78
N ARG A 97 17.19 15.71 2.23
CA ARG A 97 17.67 16.61 1.17
C ARG A 97 18.83 17.48 1.65
N GLU A 98 18.72 18.08 2.83
CA GLU A 98 19.79 18.89 3.42
C GLU A 98 21.05 18.06 3.71
N ALA A 99 20.89 16.86 4.27
CA ALA A 99 21.97 15.92 4.52
C ALA A 99 22.64 15.45 3.21
N TRP A 100 21.83 15.20 2.18
CA TRP A 100 22.35 14.89 0.84
C TRP A 100 23.19 16.04 0.30
N TRP A 101 22.73 17.30 0.40
CA TRP A 101 23.49 18.48 -0.03
C TRP A 101 24.71 18.78 0.83
N GLU A 102 24.68 18.50 2.13
CA GLU A 102 25.84 18.63 3.01
C GLU A 102 26.91 17.60 2.65
N LYS A 103 26.51 16.35 2.45
CA LYS A 103 27.40 15.28 1.97
C LYS A 103 27.92 15.57 0.56
N ALA A 104 27.09 16.11 -0.33
CA ALA A 104 27.51 16.53 -1.66
C ALA A 104 28.53 17.67 -1.59
N ARG A 105 28.37 18.64 -0.68
CA ARG A 105 29.39 19.67 -0.44
C ARG A 105 30.73 19.08 0.01
N PHE A 106 30.71 18.02 0.82
CA PHE A 106 31.93 17.30 1.20
C PHE A 106 32.62 16.61 0.01
N HIS A 107 31.85 16.15 -0.99
CA HIS A 107 32.38 15.49 -2.18
C HIS A 107 32.67 16.43 -3.36
N PHE A 108 32.00 17.58 -3.46
CA PHE A 108 31.98 18.44 -4.66
C PHE A 108 32.12 19.95 -4.38
N GLY A 109 32.25 20.39 -3.13
CA GLY A 109 32.37 21.81 -2.77
C GLY A 109 33.79 22.37 -2.82
N GLU A 110 33.90 23.67 -3.17
CA GLU A 110 35.15 24.46 -3.17
C GLU A 110 35.80 24.50 -1.79
N GLY A 111 36.72 23.57 -1.56
CA GLY A 111 37.44 23.43 -0.31
C GLY A 111 38.18 22.11 -0.26
N GLY A 112 38.87 21.76 -1.36
CA GLY A 112 39.79 20.64 -1.41
C GLY A 112 40.99 20.90 -0.51
N VAL A 113 40.82 20.76 0.81
CA VAL A 113 41.92 20.38 1.67
C VAL A 113 41.87 18.87 1.76
N VAL A 114 42.71 18.24 0.95
CA VAL A 114 43.06 16.82 1.11
C VAL A 114 43.52 16.68 2.56
N ARG A 115 42.72 16.02 3.40
CA ARG A 115 43.17 15.59 4.71
C ARG A 115 44.14 14.45 4.46
N GLU A 116 45.41 14.78 4.24
CA GLU A 116 46.49 13.81 4.34
C GLU A 116 46.56 13.33 5.80
N HIS A 117 46.64 12.01 5.95
CA HIS A 117 46.79 11.25 7.20
C HIS A 117 45.53 11.16 8.10
N ALA A 118 44.70 10.16 7.80
CA ALA A 118 44.17 9.29 8.84
C ALA A 118 44.53 7.85 8.45
N GLU A 119 45.52 7.29 9.15
CA GLU A 119 45.87 5.88 9.07
C GLU A 119 44.65 5.03 9.46
N GLY A 120 44.35 4.02 8.63
CA GLY A 120 43.43 2.94 8.99
C GLY A 120 42.09 2.91 8.25
N ALA A 121 42.12 2.66 6.93
CA ALA A 121 41.06 1.92 6.24
C ALA A 121 41.61 1.34 4.94
N ASP A 122 41.84 0.04 4.95
CA ASP A 122 42.17 -0.79 3.80
C ASP A 122 41.00 -0.78 2.80
N ALA A 123 41.21 -0.10 1.67
CA ALA A 123 40.45 -0.30 0.45
C ALA A 123 41.35 0.09 -0.72
N GLY A 124 42.13 -0.88 -1.20
CA GLY A 124 43.07 -0.74 -2.33
C GLY A 124 42.39 -0.45 -3.67
N GLY A 125 41.82 0.74 -3.83
CA GLY A 125 41.36 1.29 -5.11
C GLY A 125 42.10 2.57 -5.41
N LYS A 126 42.96 2.58 -6.44
CA LYS A 126 43.55 3.81 -6.97
C LYS A 126 42.41 4.75 -7.36
N ARG A 127 42.37 5.96 -6.81
CA ARG A 127 41.41 6.99 -7.23
C ARG A 127 41.52 7.12 -8.75
N PRO A 128 40.43 6.96 -9.52
CA PRO A 128 40.49 6.99 -10.97
C PRO A 128 41.01 8.35 -11.41
N ASP A 129 41.86 8.34 -12.44
CA ASP A 129 42.48 9.56 -12.95
C ASP A 129 41.40 10.50 -13.51
N ALA A 130 41.56 11.82 -13.32
CA ALA A 130 40.58 12.80 -13.76
C ALA A 130 40.30 12.73 -15.26
N LYS A 131 41.29 12.28 -16.06
CA LYS A 131 41.15 12.07 -17.49
C LYS A 131 40.33 10.81 -17.82
N GLU A 132 40.51 9.71 -17.10
CA GLU A 132 39.66 8.51 -17.18
C GLU A 132 38.21 8.81 -16.79
N LEU A 133 37.99 9.60 -15.73
CA LEU A 133 36.64 10.03 -15.35
C LEU A 133 36.00 10.91 -16.42
N TYR A 134 36.77 11.80 -17.04
CA TYR A 134 36.31 12.66 -18.11
C TYR A 134 35.98 11.87 -19.39
N GLN A 135 36.84 10.92 -19.76
CA GLN A 135 36.60 10.03 -20.91
C GLN A 135 35.38 9.13 -20.69
N ARG A 136 35.23 8.55 -19.50
CA ARG A 136 34.06 7.76 -19.12
C ARG A 136 32.76 8.57 -19.06
N GLY A 137 32.86 9.87 -18.74
CA GLY A 137 31.74 10.81 -18.81
C GLY A 137 31.39 11.28 -20.22
N LEU A 138 32.25 11.02 -21.21
CA LEU A 138 32.04 11.34 -22.62
C LEU A 138 31.73 10.10 -23.49
N ASP A 139 31.59 8.92 -22.89
CA ASP A 139 31.16 7.71 -23.59
C ASP A 139 29.65 7.79 -23.92
N TYR A 140 29.33 8.48 -25.01
CA TYR A 140 27.97 8.62 -25.53
C TYR A 140 27.30 7.28 -25.87
N ASP A 141 28.08 6.23 -26.19
CA ASP A 141 27.58 4.85 -26.38
C ASP A 141 27.05 4.22 -25.08
N LYS A 142 27.61 4.61 -23.93
CA LYS A 142 27.13 4.14 -22.63
C LYS A 142 25.85 4.87 -22.22
N TRP A 143 25.72 6.13 -22.59
CA TRP A 143 24.50 6.90 -22.34
C TRP A 143 23.36 6.55 -23.29
N SER A 144 23.66 6.15 -24.53
CA SER A 144 22.65 5.71 -25.50
C SER A 144 22.02 4.35 -25.14
N SER A 145 22.74 3.52 -24.40
CA SER A 145 22.28 2.22 -23.90
C SER A 145 21.70 2.29 -22.48
N TRP A 146 21.81 3.42 -21.80
CA TRP A 146 21.33 3.60 -20.44
C TRP A 146 19.80 3.75 -20.41
N LYS A 147 19.13 2.83 -19.71
CA LYS A 147 17.70 2.90 -19.41
C LYS A 147 17.53 3.03 -17.89
N PRO A 148 16.79 4.02 -17.38
CA PRO A 148 16.50 4.10 -15.96
C PRO A 148 15.62 2.90 -15.55
N GLU A 149 16.13 2.04 -14.68
CA GLU A 149 15.35 0.94 -14.10
C GLU A 149 14.51 1.36 -12.90
N ASP A 150 14.73 2.58 -12.39
CA ASP A 150 14.02 3.14 -11.24
C ASP A 150 12.51 3.19 -11.48
N PRO A 151 11.69 2.71 -10.52
CA PRO A 151 10.25 2.64 -10.68
C PRO A 151 9.60 4.02 -10.82
N ALA A 152 10.14 5.04 -10.15
CA ALA A 152 9.61 6.40 -10.18
C ALA A 152 9.76 7.08 -11.56
N THR A 153 10.87 6.83 -12.28
CA THR A 153 11.12 7.40 -13.61
C THR A 153 10.30 6.70 -14.68
N LYS A 154 10.06 5.39 -14.56
CA LYS A 154 9.12 4.66 -15.44
C LYS A 154 7.67 5.13 -15.27
N GLU A 155 7.26 5.39 -14.04
CA GLU A 155 5.93 5.96 -13.76
C GLU A 155 5.77 7.38 -14.30
N GLU A 156 6.82 8.20 -14.22
CA GLU A 156 6.82 9.57 -14.77
C GLU A 156 6.76 9.57 -16.31
N GLU A 157 7.50 8.68 -16.98
CA GLU A 157 7.43 8.51 -18.44
C GLU A 157 6.07 7.98 -18.89
N ALA A 158 5.50 6.99 -18.19
CA ALA A 158 4.17 6.48 -18.46
C ALA A 158 3.09 7.55 -18.27
N LYS A 159 3.23 8.39 -17.24
CA LYS A 159 2.32 9.53 -17.02
C LYS A 159 2.45 10.57 -18.14
N LYS A 160 3.66 10.89 -18.57
CA LYS A 160 3.91 11.82 -19.68
C LYS A 160 3.36 11.30 -21.01
N GLU A 161 3.44 9.98 -21.24
CA GLU A 161 2.83 9.33 -22.39
C GLU A 161 1.30 9.34 -22.30
N ALA A 162 0.72 9.11 -21.12
CA ALA A 162 -0.72 9.20 -20.90
C ALA A 162 -1.26 10.63 -21.09
N GLU A 163 -0.53 11.65 -20.63
CA GLU A 163 -0.87 13.06 -20.86
C GLU A 163 -0.76 13.43 -22.35
N ALA A 164 0.26 12.92 -23.06
CA ALA A 164 0.38 13.11 -24.51
C ALA A 164 -0.75 12.39 -25.28
N ARG A 165 -1.19 11.22 -24.81
CA ARG A 165 -2.35 10.50 -25.35
C ARG A 165 -3.65 11.27 -25.15
N ALA A 166 -3.80 11.96 -24.02
CA ALA A 166 -5.01 12.72 -23.69
C ALA A 166 -5.09 14.07 -24.41
N ASN A 167 -3.95 14.71 -24.69
CA ASN A 167 -3.88 16.02 -25.34
C ASN A 167 -3.71 15.96 -26.87
N SER A 168 -3.75 14.79 -27.50
CA SER A 168 -3.65 14.69 -28.97
C SER A 168 -5.01 14.47 -29.63
N ASP A 169 -5.25 15.19 -30.73
CA ASP A 169 -6.40 14.99 -31.63
C ASP A 169 -6.29 13.68 -32.45
N VAL A 170 -5.34 12.81 -32.11
CA VAL A 170 -5.00 11.58 -32.83
C VAL A 170 -5.55 10.39 -32.08
N VAL A 171 -6.27 9.52 -32.79
CA VAL A 171 -6.79 8.27 -32.23
C VAL A 171 -5.66 7.25 -32.13
N TRP A 172 -5.45 6.75 -30.92
CA TRP A 172 -4.47 5.71 -30.65
C TRP A 172 -5.07 4.35 -31.00
N LEU A 173 -4.37 3.61 -31.86
CA LEU A 173 -4.78 2.28 -32.30
C LEU A 173 -3.83 1.26 -31.69
N ASP A 174 -4.41 0.21 -31.11
CA ASP A 174 -3.74 -0.97 -30.62
C ASP A 174 -4.08 -2.15 -31.55
N ASP A 175 -3.38 -3.28 -31.41
CA ASP A 175 -3.58 -4.47 -32.26
C ASP A 175 -5.04 -4.94 -32.31
N ALA A 176 -5.80 -4.75 -31.22
CA ALA A 176 -7.20 -5.13 -31.15
C ALA A 176 -8.18 -4.12 -31.78
N THR A 177 -7.78 -2.85 -31.95
CA THR A 177 -8.66 -1.78 -32.45
C THR A 177 -8.34 -1.35 -33.88
N PHE A 178 -7.20 -1.78 -34.42
CA PHE A 178 -6.75 -1.45 -35.76
C PHE A 178 -7.71 -1.93 -36.85
N ASP A 179 -8.13 -3.19 -36.81
CA ASP A 179 -9.01 -3.78 -37.84
C ASP A 179 -10.36 -3.03 -37.93
N ALA A 180 -10.95 -2.76 -36.77
CA ALA A 180 -12.21 -2.00 -36.68
C ALA A 180 -12.07 -0.54 -37.13
N ALA A 181 -10.87 0.03 -37.06
CA ALA A 181 -10.60 1.36 -37.60
C ALA A 181 -10.44 1.30 -39.13
N ALA A 182 -9.69 0.32 -39.65
CA ALA A 182 -9.43 0.13 -41.08
C ALA A 182 -10.70 -0.07 -41.90
N GLU A 183 -11.72 -0.71 -41.34
CA GLU A 183 -13.01 -0.93 -42.00
C GLU A 183 -13.83 0.35 -42.21
N LYS A 184 -13.58 1.41 -41.43
CA LYS A 184 -14.36 2.66 -41.48
C LYS A 184 -14.00 3.57 -42.67
N GLY A 185 -12.92 3.27 -43.40
CA GLY A 185 -12.54 4.01 -44.61
C GLY A 185 -11.03 4.23 -44.73
N LYS A 186 -10.64 5.32 -45.42
CA LYS A 186 -9.23 5.66 -45.64
C LYS A 186 -8.64 6.30 -44.38
N LEU A 187 -7.68 5.63 -43.77
CA LEU A 187 -6.95 6.11 -42.59
C LEU A 187 -5.51 6.47 -42.95
N PHE A 188 -5.00 7.54 -42.34
CA PHE A 188 -3.58 7.86 -42.32
C PHE A 188 -2.98 7.33 -41.02
N VAL A 189 -2.15 6.29 -41.11
CA VAL A 189 -1.55 5.61 -39.95
C VAL A 189 -0.06 5.91 -39.92
N LYS A 190 0.42 6.42 -38.79
CA LYS A 190 1.84 6.67 -38.54
C LYS A 190 2.32 5.78 -37.39
N PHE A 191 3.11 4.77 -37.71
CA PHE A 191 3.82 3.99 -36.71
C PHE A 191 4.97 4.82 -36.14
N TYR A 192 5.05 4.90 -34.82
CA TYR A 192 6.09 5.67 -34.16
C TYR A 192 6.50 5.00 -32.85
N ALA A 193 7.72 5.27 -32.40
CA ALA A 193 8.25 4.78 -31.13
C ALA A 193 8.38 5.94 -30.14
N PRO A 194 7.82 5.85 -28.92
CA PRO A 194 7.81 6.96 -27.95
C PRO A 194 9.21 7.32 -27.42
N TRP A 195 10.18 6.43 -27.61
CA TRP A 195 11.58 6.59 -27.22
C TRP A 195 12.50 7.09 -28.34
N GLY A 196 12.01 7.19 -29.58
CA GLY A 196 12.81 7.65 -30.72
C GLY A 196 12.80 9.18 -30.83
N GLY A 197 13.95 9.83 -30.62
CA GLY A 197 14.07 11.30 -30.70
C GLY A 197 13.57 11.91 -32.02
N HIS A 198 13.80 11.23 -33.16
CA HIS A 198 13.29 11.67 -34.47
C HIS A 198 11.78 11.48 -34.64
N CYS A 199 11.17 10.53 -33.94
CA CYS A 199 9.75 10.23 -34.03
C CYS A 199 8.90 11.23 -33.23
N LYS A 200 9.45 11.70 -32.10
CA LYS A 200 8.79 12.62 -31.15
C LYS A 200 8.59 14.02 -31.71
N ALA A 201 9.44 14.47 -32.63
CA ALA A 201 9.30 15.79 -33.28
C ALA A 201 8.19 15.84 -34.33
N LEU A 202 7.65 14.69 -34.72
CA LEU A 202 6.63 14.55 -35.77
C LEU A 202 5.27 14.08 -35.21
N ALA A 203 5.16 13.84 -33.90
CA ALA A 203 4.02 13.23 -33.23
C ALA A 203 3.28 14.25 -32.36
#